data_AF-A0A957XAN5-F1
#
_entry.id   AF-A0A957XAN5-F1
#
_cell.length_a   1.000
_cell.length_b   1.000
_cell.length_c   1.000
_cell.angle_alpha   90.00
_cell.angle_beta   90.00
_cell.angle_gamma   90.00
#
_symmetry.space_group_name_H-M   'P 1'
#
loop_
_entity.id
_entity.type
_entity.pdbx_description
1 polymer ?
#
loop_
_entity_poly.entity_id
_entity_poly.type
_entity_poly.pdbx_seq_one_letter_code
_entity_poly.pdbx_strand_id
1 'polypeptide(L)'
;MSDFRNQPIEERMHAAQTMINNTLDDPDLMAALSQFGYGEGKVQAGKHLLDEAKALDHKQLIAYGIQYEATEAMKKTWATAKKAYMRTLKVARIALAGNLKAESALQLRGRRKVGLAEWLDQATTFYTNLLHDADLLGQMAEYGYNPAKLEAEADLVRAVVAARVTQKQNKGNARQATGRRNAKLTELEAWLSDFRAILRVATEDNPTWLKKLGM
;
A
#
# COMPACT_ATOMS: atom_id res chain seq x y z
N MET A 1 10.63 9.16 -32.49
CA MET A 1 11.34 8.63 -31.32
C MET A 1 10.35 8.57 -30.18
N SER A 2 10.11 7.38 -29.62
CA SER A 2 9.28 7.24 -28.40
C SER A 2 9.90 8.13 -27.32
N ASP A 3 9.10 8.98 -26.70
CA ASP A 3 9.52 9.72 -25.52
C ASP A 3 9.90 8.68 -24.46
N PHE A 4 11.18 8.62 -24.07
CA PHE A 4 11.69 7.68 -23.08
C PHE A 4 10.88 7.72 -21.77
N ARG A 5 10.26 8.86 -21.46
CA ARG A 5 9.39 9.02 -20.28
C ARG A 5 8.06 8.30 -20.40
N ASN A 6 7.61 8.03 -21.62
CA ASN A 6 6.30 7.45 -21.94
C ASN A 6 6.32 5.92 -22.04
N GLN A 7 7.47 5.29 -21.80
CA GLN A 7 7.62 3.84 -21.70
C GLN A 7 7.31 3.33 -20.29
N PRO A 8 6.93 2.05 -20.14
CA PRO A 8 6.90 1.36 -18.84
C PRO A 8 8.22 1.52 -18.06
N ILE A 9 8.13 1.55 -16.74
CA ILE A 9 9.29 1.80 -15.85
C ILE A 9 10.37 0.73 -16.07
N GLU A 10 9.97 -0.52 -16.28
CA GLU A 10 10.82 -1.66 -16.53
C GLU A 10 11.61 -1.51 -17.83
N GLU A 11 10.95 -1.08 -18.91
CA GLU A 11 11.59 -0.81 -20.20
C GLU A 11 12.61 0.33 -20.08
N ARG A 12 12.26 1.39 -19.34
CA ARG A 12 13.15 2.51 -19.08
C ARG A 12 14.41 2.09 -18.33
N MET A 13 14.25 1.31 -17.26
CA MET A 13 15.38 0.79 -16.47
C MET A 13 16.23 -0.19 -17.28
N HIS A 14 15.62 -0.99 -18.15
CA HIS A 14 16.34 -1.89 -19.04
C HIS A 14 17.18 -1.13 -20.07
N ALA A 15 16.59 -0.15 -20.77
CA ALA A 15 17.31 0.68 -21.72
C ALA A 15 18.44 1.49 -21.06
N ALA A 16 18.23 1.99 -19.83
CA ALA A 16 19.29 2.61 -19.05
C ALA A 16 20.43 1.63 -18.75
N GLN A 17 20.10 0.39 -18.36
CA GLN A 17 21.09 -0.65 -18.09
C GLN A 17 21.95 -0.94 -19.31
N THR A 18 21.32 -1.16 -20.47
CA THR A 18 22.02 -1.44 -21.73
C THR A 18 22.99 -0.32 -22.06
N MET A 19 22.54 0.94 -22.01
CA MET A 19 23.36 2.09 -22.36
C MET A 19 24.56 2.27 -21.42
N ILE A 20 24.34 2.15 -20.10
CA ILE A 20 25.39 2.29 -19.10
C ILE A 20 26.42 1.15 -19.23
N ASN A 21 25.97 -0.10 -19.32
CA ASN A 21 26.88 -1.25 -19.42
C ASN A 21 27.69 -1.19 -20.70
N ASN A 22 27.05 -0.99 -21.85
CA ASN A 22 27.75 -0.93 -23.13
C ASN A 22 28.76 0.23 -23.18
N THR A 23 28.54 1.30 -22.41
CA THR A 23 29.52 2.38 -22.28
C THR A 23 30.70 1.98 -21.40
N LEU A 24 30.44 1.35 -20.24
CA LEU A 24 31.49 0.87 -19.33
C LEU A 24 32.35 -0.23 -19.97
N ASP A 25 31.75 -1.04 -20.83
CA ASP A 25 32.39 -2.20 -21.48
C ASP A 25 33.13 -1.84 -22.79
N ASP A 26 33.00 -0.60 -23.31
CA ASP A 26 33.67 -0.13 -24.54
C ASP A 26 34.72 0.96 -24.20
N PRO A 27 36.01 0.61 -24.11
CA PRO A 27 37.08 1.55 -23.72
C PRO A 27 37.24 2.74 -24.67
N ASP A 28 36.98 2.55 -25.97
CA ASP A 28 37.11 3.61 -26.97
C ASP A 28 35.99 4.65 -26.79
N LEU A 29 34.77 4.18 -26.56
CA LEU A 29 33.63 5.04 -26.22
C LEU A 29 33.84 5.76 -24.89
N MET A 30 34.37 5.07 -23.87
CA MET A 30 34.70 5.68 -22.58
C MET A 30 35.77 6.77 -22.72
N ALA A 31 36.79 6.53 -23.55
CA ALA A 31 37.83 7.52 -23.84
C ALA A 31 37.25 8.76 -24.53
N ALA A 32 36.35 8.58 -25.50
CA ALA A 32 35.65 9.69 -26.16
C ALA A 32 34.80 10.49 -25.17
N LEU A 33 34.00 9.83 -24.33
CA LEU A 33 33.16 10.49 -23.33
C LEU A 33 33.95 11.22 -22.24
N SER A 34 35.13 10.71 -21.89
CA SER A 34 36.02 11.35 -20.91
C SER A 34 36.44 12.75 -21.34
N GLN A 35 36.57 13.00 -22.66
CA GLN A 35 36.89 14.33 -23.21
C GLN A 35 35.78 15.37 -22.93
N PHE A 36 34.54 14.91 -22.70
CA PHE A 36 33.38 15.73 -22.38
C PHE A 36 33.01 15.70 -20.89
N GLY A 37 33.93 15.26 -20.03
CA GLY A 37 33.71 15.20 -18.58
C GLY A 37 32.78 14.07 -18.13
N TYR A 38 32.55 13.06 -18.99
CA TYR A 38 31.85 11.81 -18.67
C TYR A 38 32.85 10.64 -18.61
N GLY A 39 33.80 10.75 -17.68
CA GLY A 39 34.70 9.63 -17.36
C GLY A 39 34.00 8.54 -16.54
N GLU A 40 34.71 7.42 -16.33
CA GLU A 40 34.20 6.21 -15.69
C GLU A 40 33.44 6.50 -14.39
N GLY A 41 34.00 7.34 -13.49
CA GLY A 41 33.35 7.67 -12.22
C GLY A 41 31.95 8.28 -12.37
N LYS A 42 31.72 9.09 -13.41
CA LYS A 42 30.41 9.71 -13.68
C LYS A 42 29.43 8.70 -14.27
N VAL A 43 29.90 7.77 -15.10
CA VAL A 43 29.09 6.66 -15.65
C VAL A 43 28.73 5.66 -14.53
N GLN A 44 29.66 5.36 -13.63
CA GLN A 44 29.41 4.54 -12.44
C GLN A 44 28.40 5.20 -11.49
N ALA A 45 28.41 6.53 -11.34
CA ALA A 45 27.37 7.25 -10.60
C ALA A 45 25.98 7.05 -11.21
N GLY A 46 25.87 7.07 -12.55
CA GLY A 46 24.63 6.72 -13.25
C GLY A 46 24.20 5.27 -13.02
N LYS A 47 25.15 4.33 -13.00
CA LYS A 47 24.90 2.93 -12.66
C LYS A 47 24.33 2.79 -11.24
N HIS A 48 24.89 3.51 -10.27
CA HIS A 48 24.40 3.52 -8.90
C HIS A 48 22.96 4.05 -8.81
N LEU A 49 22.63 5.13 -9.52
CA LEU A 49 21.24 5.63 -9.61
C LEU A 49 20.28 4.56 -10.15
N LEU A 50 20.70 3.82 -11.18
CA LEU A 50 19.91 2.73 -11.75
C LEU A 50 19.70 1.57 -10.78
N ASP A 51 20.76 1.14 -10.09
CA ASP A 51 20.69 0.05 -9.12
C ASP A 51 19.77 0.43 -7.93
N GLU A 52 19.87 1.67 -7.45
CA GLU A 52 18.96 2.20 -6.42
C GLU A 52 17.51 2.27 -6.90
N ALA A 53 17.26 2.73 -8.14
CA ALA A 53 15.92 2.79 -8.72
C ALA A 53 15.28 1.39 -8.77
N LYS A 54 16.03 0.38 -9.22
CA LYS A 54 15.58 -1.03 -9.25
C LYS A 54 15.28 -1.56 -7.85
N ALA A 55 16.14 -1.27 -6.88
CA ALA A 55 15.92 -1.68 -5.50
C ALA A 55 14.67 -1.03 -4.89
N LEU A 56 14.41 0.25 -5.20
CA LEU A 56 13.21 0.95 -4.75
C LEU A 56 11.94 0.48 -5.43
N ASP A 57 12.01 0.10 -6.71
CA ASP A 57 10.89 -0.48 -7.43
C ASP A 57 10.49 -1.85 -6.84
N HIS A 58 11.47 -2.71 -6.56
CA HIS A 58 11.21 -3.98 -5.87
C HIS A 58 10.60 -3.79 -4.48
N LYS A 59 11.11 -2.82 -3.69
CA LYS A 59 10.53 -2.46 -2.38
C LYS A 59 9.10 -1.96 -2.50
N GLN A 60 8.77 -1.22 -3.56
CA GLN A 60 7.41 -0.76 -3.82
C GLN A 60 6.49 -1.94 -4.14
N LEU A 61 6.91 -2.90 -4.96
CA LEU A 61 6.14 -4.12 -5.26
C LEU A 61 5.81 -4.91 -3.99
N ILE A 62 6.80 -5.14 -3.13
CA ILE A 62 6.60 -5.81 -1.82
C ILE A 62 5.60 -5.04 -0.96
N ALA A 63 5.74 -3.71 -0.87
CA ALA A 63 4.87 -2.89 -0.04
C ALA A 63 3.39 -2.96 -0.48
N TYR A 64 3.13 -3.04 -1.79
CA TYR A 64 1.77 -3.24 -2.30
C TYR A 64 1.24 -4.64 -2.01
N GLY A 65 2.06 -5.69 -2.12
CA GLY A 65 1.70 -7.04 -1.70
C GLY A 65 1.19 -7.08 -0.25
N ILE A 66 1.96 -6.49 0.67
CA ILE A 66 1.61 -6.39 2.10
C ILE A 66 0.33 -5.55 2.29
N GLN A 67 0.17 -4.46 1.53
CA GLN A 67 -1.01 -3.60 1.60
C GLN A 67 -2.28 -4.33 1.14
N TYR A 68 -2.19 -5.18 0.11
CA TYR A 68 -3.31 -5.98 -0.38
C TYR A 68 -3.71 -7.04 0.64
N GLU A 69 -2.74 -7.79 1.17
CA GLU A 69 -2.98 -8.78 2.22
C GLU A 69 -3.66 -8.17 3.44
N ALA A 70 -3.15 -7.05 3.95
CA ALA A 70 -3.74 -6.35 5.09
C ALA A 70 -5.17 -5.82 4.80
N THR A 71 -5.47 -5.49 3.54
CA THR A 71 -6.82 -5.07 3.14
C THR A 71 -7.79 -6.24 3.13
N GLU A 72 -7.40 -7.38 2.60
CA GLU A 72 -8.24 -8.58 2.60
C GLU A 72 -8.43 -9.12 4.03
N ALA A 73 -7.38 -9.11 4.85
CA ALA A 73 -7.47 -9.44 6.26
C ALA A 73 -8.49 -8.55 6.99
N MET A 74 -8.42 -7.23 6.82
CA MET A 74 -9.39 -6.30 7.43
C MET A 74 -10.82 -6.57 6.96
N LYS A 75 -11.04 -6.78 5.65
CA LYS A 75 -12.37 -7.10 5.11
C LYS A 75 -12.93 -8.39 5.71
N LYS A 76 -12.12 -9.45 5.79
CA LYS A 76 -12.50 -10.74 6.38
C LYS A 76 -12.86 -10.60 7.85
N THR A 77 -12.03 -9.92 8.64
CA THR A 77 -12.30 -9.65 10.06
C THR A 77 -13.58 -8.86 10.24
N TRP A 78 -13.81 -7.84 9.40
CA TRP A 78 -15.04 -7.04 9.44
C TRP A 78 -16.28 -7.86 9.09
N ALA A 79 -16.21 -8.70 8.06
CA ALA A 79 -17.33 -9.58 7.69
C ALA A 79 -17.69 -10.54 8.83
N THR A 80 -16.70 -11.13 9.49
CA THR A 80 -16.89 -12.01 10.66
C THR A 80 -17.55 -11.27 11.82
N ALA A 81 -17.00 -10.11 12.23
CA ALA A 81 -17.55 -9.32 13.32
C ALA A 81 -18.97 -8.81 13.01
N LYS A 82 -19.22 -8.40 11.77
CA LYS A 82 -20.56 -7.97 11.31
C LYS A 82 -21.58 -9.09 11.37
N LYS A 83 -21.19 -10.32 11.01
CA LYS A 83 -22.09 -11.49 11.11
C LYS A 83 -22.45 -11.79 12.57
N ALA A 84 -21.48 -11.78 13.47
CA ALA A 84 -21.70 -11.96 14.91
C ALA A 84 -22.63 -10.86 15.46
N TYR A 85 -22.24 -9.59 15.28
CA TYR A 85 -23.02 -8.44 15.70
C TYR A 85 -24.48 -8.48 15.22
N MET A 86 -24.72 -8.81 13.95
CA MET A 86 -26.08 -8.87 13.41
C MET A 86 -26.91 -9.98 14.02
N ARG A 87 -26.30 -11.10 14.41
CA ARG A 87 -27.00 -12.19 15.10
C ARG A 87 -27.42 -11.74 16.51
N THR A 88 -26.51 -11.11 17.23
CA THR A 88 -26.70 -10.64 18.60
C THR A 88 -27.71 -9.51 18.67
N LEU A 89 -27.64 -8.56 17.73
CA LEU A 89 -28.62 -7.50 17.59
C LEU A 89 -30.04 -8.02 17.36
N LYS A 90 -30.19 -9.06 16.52
CA LYS A 90 -31.51 -9.68 16.27
C LYS A 90 -32.09 -10.28 17.55
N VAL A 91 -31.25 -10.94 18.35
CA VAL A 91 -31.69 -11.49 19.64
C VAL A 91 -31.98 -10.39 20.64
N ALA A 92 -31.14 -9.36 20.75
CA ALA A 92 -31.38 -8.22 21.62
C ALA A 92 -32.69 -7.48 21.30
N ARG A 93 -33.06 -7.36 20.02
CA ARG A 93 -34.36 -6.79 19.61
C ARG A 93 -35.56 -7.61 20.07
N ILE A 94 -35.40 -8.92 20.25
CA ILE A 94 -36.46 -9.82 20.71
C ILE A 94 -36.47 -9.82 22.25
N ALA A 95 -35.32 -10.10 22.86
CA ALA A 95 -35.17 -10.24 24.30
C ALA A 95 -35.47 -8.96 25.08
N LEU A 96 -35.14 -7.79 24.49
CA LEU A 96 -35.27 -6.48 25.14
C LEU A 96 -36.43 -5.66 24.55
N ALA A 97 -37.38 -6.32 23.88
CA ALA A 97 -38.54 -5.66 23.29
C ALA A 97 -39.36 -4.93 24.38
N GLY A 98 -39.73 -3.67 24.11
CA GLY A 98 -40.48 -2.84 25.07
C GLY A 98 -39.63 -2.20 26.17
N ASN A 99 -38.34 -2.55 26.30
CA ASN A 99 -37.43 -1.89 27.22
C ASN A 99 -36.86 -0.61 26.60
N LEU A 100 -37.47 0.55 26.92
CA LEU A 100 -37.08 1.86 26.37
C LEU A 100 -35.61 2.21 26.64
N LYS A 101 -35.08 1.83 27.81
CA LYS A 101 -33.66 2.02 28.17
C LYS A 101 -32.77 1.24 27.19
N ALA A 102 -33.06 -0.04 26.97
CA ALA A 102 -32.32 -0.88 26.05
C ALA A 102 -32.38 -0.38 24.61
N GLU A 103 -33.57 0.01 24.14
CA GLU A 103 -33.75 0.49 22.77
C GLU A 103 -32.89 1.72 22.45
N SER A 104 -32.81 2.66 23.40
CA SER A 104 -32.00 3.86 23.29
C SER A 104 -30.51 3.56 23.48
N ALA A 105 -30.14 2.94 24.60
CA ALA A 105 -28.75 2.71 24.98
C ALA A 105 -28.02 1.78 24.01
N LEU A 106 -28.69 0.75 23.49
CA LEU A 106 -28.10 -0.20 22.56
C LEU A 106 -28.36 0.16 21.09
N GLN A 107 -29.02 1.30 20.83
CA GLN A 107 -29.41 1.74 19.49
C GLN A 107 -30.14 0.65 18.70
N LEU A 108 -31.09 -0.06 19.31
CA LEU A 108 -31.70 -1.26 18.72
C LEU A 108 -32.50 -0.94 17.45
N ARG A 109 -33.05 0.26 17.32
CA ARG A 109 -33.96 0.65 16.24
C ARG A 109 -33.24 1.08 14.96
N GLY A 110 -33.87 0.87 13.81
CA GLY A 110 -33.39 1.37 12.52
C GLY A 110 -32.29 0.55 11.83
N ARG A 111 -31.91 1.00 10.63
CA ARG A 111 -30.90 0.35 9.78
C ARG A 111 -29.50 0.52 10.36
N ARG A 112 -28.67 -0.52 10.21
CA ARG A 112 -27.27 -0.46 10.63
C ARG A 112 -26.44 0.38 9.68
N LYS A 113 -25.43 1.04 10.25
CA LYS A 113 -24.48 1.84 9.47
C LYS A 113 -23.70 0.97 8.48
N VAL A 114 -23.48 1.50 7.28
CA VAL A 114 -22.81 0.79 6.18
C VAL A 114 -21.31 1.08 6.15
N GLY A 115 -20.92 2.33 6.43
CA GLY A 115 -19.52 2.73 6.54
C GLY A 115 -18.82 2.09 7.74
N LEU A 116 -17.55 1.75 7.57
CA LEU A 116 -16.77 1.05 8.59
C LEU A 116 -16.65 1.86 9.89
N ALA A 117 -16.43 3.17 9.80
CA ALA A 117 -16.23 4.01 10.98
C ALA A 117 -17.51 4.10 11.82
N GLU A 118 -18.63 4.39 11.16
CA GLU A 118 -19.94 4.51 11.78
C GLU A 118 -20.46 3.16 12.27
N TRP A 119 -20.11 2.06 11.57
CA TRP A 119 -20.42 0.72 12.03
C TRP A 119 -19.61 0.33 13.28
N LEU A 120 -18.32 0.66 13.33
CA LEU A 120 -17.48 0.41 14.50
C LEU A 120 -17.98 1.15 15.74
N ASP A 121 -18.31 2.43 15.59
CA ASP A 121 -18.87 3.24 16.67
C ASP A 121 -20.17 2.63 17.21
N GLN A 122 -21.09 2.28 16.30
CA GLN A 122 -22.37 1.66 16.65
C GLN A 122 -22.21 0.28 17.30
N ALA A 123 -21.34 -0.59 16.78
CA ALA A 123 -21.12 -1.93 17.34
C ALA A 123 -20.41 -1.86 18.69
N THR A 124 -19.44 -0.96 18.85
CA THR A 124 -18.74 -0.75 20.11
C THR A 124 -19.70 -0.25 21.18
N THR A 125 -20.50 0.78 20.87
CA THR A 125 -21.54 1.29 21.77
C THR A 125 -22.51 0.20 22.21
N PHE A 126 -22.97 -0.63 21.26
CA PHE A 126 -23.88 -1.75 21.54
C PHE A 126 -23.28 -2.72 22.57
N TYR A 127 -22.07 -3.24 22.32
CA TYR A 127 -21.47 -4.23 23.22
C TYR A 127 -21.08 -3.59 24.56
N THR A 128 -20.45 -2.41 24.56
CA THR A 128 -20.07 -1.71 25.80
C THR A 128 -21.27 -1.49 26.70
N ASN A 129 -22.37 -0.97 26.17
CA ASN A 129 -23.55 -0.68 26.98
C ASN A 129 -24.26 -1.95 27.45
N LEU A 130 -24.34 -2.98 26.59
CA LEU A 130 -24.94 -4.26 26.98
C LEU A 130 -24.14 -4.93 28.11
N LEU A 131 -22.81 -4.90 28.04
CA LEU A 131 -21.93 -5.57 28.99
C LEU A 131 -21.82 -4.87 30.34
N HIS A 132 -22.19 -3.59 30.41
CA HIS A 132 -22.20 -2.80 31.65
C HIS A 132 -23.59 -2.74 32.31
N ASP A 133 -24.60 -3.42 31.77
CA ASP A 133 -25.96 -3.40 32.31
C ASP A 133 -26.40 -4.81 32.70
N ALA A 134 -26.31 -5.10 34.01
CA ALA A 134 -26.60 -6.43 34.55
C ALA A 134 -28.04 -6.89 34.27
N ASP A 135 -29.02 -5.98 34.24
CA ASP A 135 -30.42 -6.31 33.97
C ASP A 135 -30.60 -6.72 32.51
N LEU A 136 -29.93 -6.04 31.58
CA LEU A 136 -29.96 -6.38 30.16
C LEU A 136 -29.20 -7.69 29.89
N LEU A 137 -28.10 -7.93 30.60
CA LEU A 137 -27.37 -9.21 30.54
C LEU A 137 -28.22 -10.37 31.03
N GLY A 138 -28.97 -10.18 32.13
CA GLY A 138 -29.90 -11.18 32.64
C GLY A 138 -30.92 -11.60 31.58
N GLN A 139 -31.58 -10.61 30.95
CA GLN A 139 -32.54 -10.85 29.86
C GLN A 139 -31.90 -11.52 28.64
N MET A 140 -30.68 -11.10 28.24
CA MET A 140 -29.98 -11.73 27.12
C MET A 140 -29.55 -13.17 27.42
N ALA A 141 -29.24 -13.49 28.68
CA ALA A 141 -28.83 -14.83 29.11
C ALA A 141 -29.95 -15.86 28.94
N GLU A 142 -31.22 -15.47 29.10
CA GLU A 142 -32.39 -16.33 28.83
C GLU A 142 -32.43 -16.81 27.37
N TYR A 143 -31.82 -16.05 26.45
CA TYR A 143 -31.70 -16.39 25.03
C TYR A 143 -30.32 -16.98 24.66
N GLY A 144 -29.55 -17.43 25.64
CA GLY A 144 -28.24 -18.05 25.42
C GLY A 144 -27.12 -17.07 25.03
N TYR A 145 -27.25 -15.80 25.41
CA TYR A 145 -26.19 -14.80 25.33
C TYR A 145 -25.71 -14.43 26.73
N ASN A 146 -24.84 -15.28 27.28
CA ASN A 146 -24.14 -15.01 28.53
C ASN A 146 -23.01 -13.98 28.32
N PRO A 147 -22.45 -13.40 29.40
CA PRO A 147 -21.38 -12.41 29.31
C PRO A 147 -20.18 -12.91 28.50
N ALA A 148 -19.70 -14.14 28.75
CA ALA A 148 -18.53 -14.68 28.04
C ALA A 148 -18.69 -14.70 26.51
N LYS A 149 -19.89 -15.04 26.01
CA LYS A 149 -20.18 -15.03 24.58
C LYS A 149 -20.24 -13.61 24.02
N LEU A 150 -20.85 -12.67 24.75
CA LEU A 150 -20.91 -11.27 24.34
C LEU A 150 -19.52 -10.63 24.32
N GLU A 151 -18.64 -10.97 25.27
CA GLU A 151 -17.24 -10.55 25.31
C GLU A 151 -16.47 -11.07 24.10
N ALA A 152 -16.63 -12.35 23.78
CA ALA A 152 -15.98 -12.95 22.63
C ALA A 152 -16.41 -12.28 21.31
N GLU A 153 -17.65 -11.83 21.20
CA GLU A 153 -18.12 -11.09 20.03
C GLU A 153 -17.68 -9.61 20.04
N ALA A 154 -17.59 -8.98 21.21
CA ALA A 154 -17.01 -7.66 21.37
C ALA A 154 -15.51 -7.67 20.97
N ASP A 155 -14.78 -8.75 21.27
CA ASP A 155 -13.41 -8.96 20.82
C ASP A 155 -13.29 -9.03 19.29
N LEU A 156 -14.29 -9.57 18.59
CA LEU A 156 -14.31 -9.52 17.13
C LEU A 156 -14.40 -8.07 16.63
N VAL A 157 -15.18 -7.21 17.28
CA VAL A 157 -15.27 -5.78 16.95
C VAL A 157 -13.92 -5.09 17.22
N ARG A 158 -13.28 -5.36 18.36
CA ARG A 158 -11.94 -4.85 18.68
C ARG A 158 -10.89 -5.30 17.65
N ALA A 159 -10.96 -6.54 17.19
CA ALA A 159 -10.06 -7.06 16.16
C ALA A 159 -10.20 -6.32 14.82
N VAL A 160 -11.40 -5.83 14.47
CA VAL A 160 -11.60 -4.98 13.28
C VAL A 160 -10.85 -3.65 13.43
N VAL A 161 -10.84 -3.05 14.63
CA VAL A 161 -10.08 -1.81 14.90
C VAL A 161 -8.59 -2.05 14.68
N ALA A 162 -8.04 -3.11 15.26
CA ALA A 162 -6.64 -3.48 15.08
C ALA A 162 -6.30 -3.71 13.59
N ALA A 163 -7.12 -4.49 12.88
CA ALA A 163 -6.92 -4.75 11.44
C ALA A 163 -7.02 -3.48 10.59
N ARG A 164 -7.87 -2.52 10.95
CA ARG A 164 -7.97 -1.21 10.29
C ARG A 164 -6.73 -0.36 10.48
N VAL A 165 -6.12 -0.38 11.67
CA VAL A 165 -4.86 0.32 11.95
C VAL A 165 -3.75 -0.25 11.07
N THR A 166 -3.57 -1.57 11.05
CA THR A 166 -2.58 -2.25 10.21
C THR A 166 -2.79 -1.95 8.73
N GLN A 167 -4.04 -2.01 8.24
CA GLN A 167 -4.35 -1.65 6.86
C GLN A 167 -3.94 -0.21 6.54
N LYS A 168 -4.24 0.75 7.42
CA LYS A 168 -3.93 2.17 7.20
C LYS A 168 -2.43 2.42 7.18
N GLN A 169 -1.68 1.78 8.08
CA GLN A 169 -0.22 1.83 8.10
C GLN A 169 0.36 1.29 6.79
N ASN A 170 -0.07 0.11 6.34
CA ASN A 170 0.45 -0.50 5.12
C ASN A 170 0.09 0.29 3.86
N LYS A 171 -1.08 0.94 3.81
CA LYS A 171 -1.41 1.91 2.76
C LYS A 171 -0.46 3.11 2.75
N GLY A 172 -0.08 3.61 3.93
CA GLY A 172 0.93 4.66 4.06
C GLY A 172 2.30 4.22 3.53
N ASN A 173 2.75 3.03 3.93
CA ASN A 173 4.02 2.46 3.51
C ASN A 173 4.10 2.27 1.99
N ALA A 174 3.04 1.74 1.37
CA ALA A 174 2.94 1.60 -0.08
C ALA A 174 3.06 2.94 -0.82
N ARG A 175 2.35 3.99 -0.33
CA ARG A 175 2.45 5.35 -0.89
C ARG A 175 3.85 5.94 -0.74
N GLN A 176 4.49 5.76 0.42
CA GLN A 176 5.85 6.22 0.65
C GLN A 176 6.85 5.52 -0.28
N ALA A 177 6.70 4.20 -0.49
CA ALA A 177 7.54 3.45 -1.41
C ALA A 177 7.41 3.95 -2.85
N THR A 178 6.18 4.22 -3.31
CA THR A 178 5.94 4.87 -4.61
C THR A 178 6.63 6.23 -4.71
N GLY A 179 6.51 7.07 -3.67
CA GLY A 179 7.15 8.39 -3.65
C GLY A 179 8.67 8.31 -3.76
N ARG A 180 9.31 7.41 -2.97
CA ARG A 180 10.76 7.19 -3.01
C ARG A 180 11.24 6.68 -4.36
N ARG A 181 10.54 5.68 -4.93
CA ARG A 181 10.85 5.16 -6.26
C ARG A 181 10.75 6.25 -7.32
N ASN A 182 9.66 7.00 -7.35
CA ASN A 182 9.45 8.03 -8.36
C ASN A 182 10.51 9.14 -8.27
N ALA A 183 10.87 9.57 -7.06
CA ALA A 183 11.96 10.53 -6.87
C ALA A 183 13.29 10.01 -7.46
N LYS A 184 13.65 8.76 -7.16
CA LYS A 184 14.88 8.16 -7.71
C LYS A 184 14.83 7.96 -9.23
N LEU A 185 13.67 7.61 -9.78
CA LEU A 185 13.49 7.54 -11.23
C LEU A 185 13.68 8.91 -11.90
N THR A 186 13.22 9.99 -11.27
CA THR A 186 13.44 11.35 -11.78
C THR A 186 14.93 11.72 -11.76
N GLU A 187 15.67 11.37 -10.70
CA GLU A 187 17.13 11.56 -10.66
C GLU A 187 17.84 10.79 -11.78
N LEU A 188 17.47 9.51 -11.95
CA LEU A 188 18.01 8.67 -13.03
C LEU A 188 17.68 9.24 -14.43
N GLU A 189 16.45 9.72 -14.65
CA GLU A 189 16.04 10.32 -15.91
C GLU A 189 16.80 11.60 -16.24
N ALA A 190 17.01 12.46 -15.26
CA ALA A 190 17.80 13.68 -15.43
C ALA A 190 19.23 13.33 -15.84
N TRP A 191 19.85 12.39 -15.12
CA TRP A 191 21.20 11.92 -15.45
C TRP A 191 21.27 11.28 -16.85
N LEU A 192 20.31 10.42 -17.20
CA LEU A 192 20.25 9.79 -18.53
C LEU A 192 20.01 10.79 -19.65
N SER A 193 19.28 11.87 -19.39
CA SER A 193 19.05 12.94 -20.38
C SER A 193 20.37 13.62 -20.75
N ASP A 194 21.14 14.04 -19.75
CA ASP A 194 22.44 14.68 -19.96
C ASP A 194 23.44 13.70 -20.58
N PHE A 195 23.45 12.46 -20.10
CA PHE A 195 24.32 11.42 -20.62
C PHE A 195 24.06 11.12 -22.09
N ARG A 196 22.79 11.02 -22.51
CA ARG A 196 22.43 10.84 -23.93
C ARG A 196 22.82 12.03 -24.80
N ALA A 197 22.71 13.25 -24.27
CA ALA A 197 23.15 14.44 -25.00
C ALA A 197 24.65 14.38 -25.27
N ILE A 198 25.45 14.04 -24.25
CA ILE A 198 26.90 13.90 -24.41
C ILE A 198 27.28 12.71 -25.28
N LEU A 199 26.60 11.57 -25.17
CA LEU A 199 26.81 10.44 -26.09
C LEU A 199 26.63 10.84 -27.55
N ARG A 200 25.61 11.63 -27.88
CA ARG A 200 25.42 12.10 -29.27
C ARG A 200 26.58 12.96 -29.75
N VAL A 201 27.05 13.89 -28.91
CA VAL A 201 28.20 14.75 -29.25
C VAL A 201 29.50 13.93 -29.38
N ALA A 202 29.77 13.04 -28.43
CA ALA A 202 30.99 12.23 -28.40
C ALA A 202 31.07 11.18 -29.51
N THR A 203 29.96 10.89 -30.19
CA THR A 203 29.87 9.90 -31.27
C THR A 203 29.61 10.50 -32.64
N GLU A 204 29.68 11.84 -32.79
CA GLU A 204 29.42 12.52 -34.08
C GLU A 204 30.28 11.96 -35.22
N ASP A 205 31.57 11.73 -34.95
CA ASP A 205 32.52 11.18 -35.92
C ASP A 205 32.44 9.65 -36.07
N ASN A 206 31.68 8.97 -35.21
CA ASN A 206 31.48 7.51 -35.29
C ASN A 206 30.03 7.09 -35.00
N PRO A 207 29.10 7.30 -35.96
CA PRO A 207 27.68 7.02 -35.78
C PRO A 207 27.34 5.54 -35.51
N THR A 208 28.27 4.62 -35.79
CA THR A 208 28.06 3.18 -35.53
C THR A 208 27.99 2.85 -34.04
N TRP A 209 28.59 3.69 -33.18
CA TRP A 209 28.54 3.55 -31.73
C TRP A 209 27.14 3.77 -31.15
N LEU A 210 26.33 4.64 -31.76
CA LEU A 210 24.95 4.87 -31.33
C LEU A 210 24.09 3.60 -31.42
N LYS A 211 24.27 2.81 -32.49
CA LYS A 211 23.56 1.54 -32.67
C LYS A 211 23.92 0.51 -31.60
N LYS A 212 25.19 0.47 -31.16
CA LYS A 212 25.64 -0.40 -30.06
C LYS A 212 24.97 -0.03 -28.73
N LEU A 213 24.57 1.23 -28.56
CA LEU A 213 23.94 1.74 -27.34
C LEU A 213 22.42 1.62 -27.33
N GLY A 214 21.83 1.03 -28.38
CA GLY A 214 20.38 0.92 -28.55
C GLY A 214 19.71 2.27 -28.85
N MET A 215 20.44 3.22 -29.44
CA MET A 215 19.97 4.55 -29.84
C MET A 215 19.89 4.73 -31.36
#